data_AF-A0A8S3IH07-F1
#
_entry.id   AF-A0A8S3IH07-F1
#
_cell.length_a   1.000
_cell.length_b   1.000
_cell.length_c   1.000
_cell.angle_alpha   90.00
_cell.angle_beta   90.00
_cell.angle_gamma   90.00
#
_symmetry.space_group_name_H-M   'P 1'
#
loop_
_entity.id
_entity.type
_entity.pdbx_description
1 polymer ?
#
loop_
_entity_poly.entity_id
_entity_poly.type
_entity_poly.pdbx_seq_one_letter_code
_entity_poly.pdbx_strand_id
1 'polypeptide(L)'
;RKIVLPTRINEQVTSDDIDFVVAARNEQYVLLSGKTRQVENNQFQLEQLPVFVYYTPLPVNGFELDPQETSRTYLFVTSIDSEQERAKRSFEYASNERHSDQIWSSHVSLWNDVWSNGRVEIVGDDELQRQINSAFYYILSSLPPLSTRSEHKQFYGLSPGSLSRGGLVGEDYAGHSFWDTETWIYPSILLFYP
;
A
#
# COMPACT_ATOMS: atom_id res chain seq x y z
N ARG A 1 4.90 37.93 -4.50
CA ARG A 1 3.71 37.58 -5.32
C ARG A 1 3.26 36.20 -4.88
N LYS A 2 1.98 35.98 -4.60
CA LYS A 2 1.45 34.65 -4.25
C LYS A 2 1.62 33.72 -5.44
N ILE A 3 2.13 32.51 -5.22
CA ILE A 3 2.25 31.48 -6.26
C ILE A 3 1.08 30.52 -6.08
N VAL A 4 0.35 30.24 -7.17
CA VAL A 4 -0.76 29.29 -7.18
C VAL A 4 -0.46 28.24 -8.24
N LEU A 5 -0.40 26.98 -7.82
CA LEU A 5 -0.28 25.82 -8.71
C LEU A 5 -1.68 25.22 -8.89
N PRO A 6 -2.29 25.33 -10.09
CA PRO A 6 -3.63 24.81 -10.31
C PRO A 6 -3.64 23.28 -10.22
N THR A 7 -4.69 22.72 -9.64
CA THR A 7 -4.92 21.28 -9.57
C THR A 7 -5.86 20.85 -10.68
N ARG A 8 -5.50 19.78 -11.39
CA ARG A 8 -6.44 19.04 -12.23
C ARG A 8 -6.75 17.73 -11.52
N ILE A 9 -7.90 17.67 -10.86
CA ILE A 9 -8.33 16.48 -10.13
C ILE A 9 -9.04 15.56 -11.13
N ASN A 10 -8.55 14.33 -11.24
CA ASN A 10 -9.31 13.29 -11.91
C ASN A 10 -10.38 12.79 -10.93
N GLU A 11 -11.61 13.28 -11.05
CA GLU A 11 -12.74 12.84 -10.22
C GLU A 11 -13.40 11.55 -10.75
N GLN A 12 -12.82 10.91 -11.77
CA GLN A 12 -13.34 9.64 -12.25
C GLN A 12 -13.11 8.55 -11.20
N VAL A 13 -14.21 7.93 -10.78
CA VAL A 13 -14.22 6.72 -9.92
C VAL A 13 -14.19 5.44 -10.75
N THR A 14 -13.97 5.53 -12.06
CA THR A 14 -13.95 4.37 -12.96
C THR A 14 -12.72 3.51 -12.67
N SER A 15 -12.96 2.25 -12.33
CA SER A 15 -11.96 1.19 -12.25
C SER A 15 -12.36 0.08 -13.21
N ASP A 16 -11.39 -0.69 -13.70
CA ASP A 16 -11.63 -1.88 -14.53
C ASP A 16 -12.15 -3.05 -13.69
N ASP A 17 -11.82 -3.08 -12.39
CA ASP A 17 -12.04 -4.21 -11.50
C ASP A 17 -13.11 -3.96 -10.43
N ILE A 18 -13.38 -2.69 -10.09
CA ILE A 18 -14.25 -2.32 -8.97
C ILE A 18 -15.29 -1.29 -9.42
N ASP A 19 -16.55 -1.53 -9.08
CA ASP A 19 -17.64 -0.58 -9.30
C ASP A 19 -17.71 0.43 -8.15
N PHE A 20 -16.79 1.40 -8.16
CA PHE A 20 -16.76 2.43 -7.13
C PHE A 20 -17.88 3.46 -7.28
N VAL A 21 -18.43 3.87 -6.14
CA VAL A 21 -19.29 5.04 -5.97
C VAL A 21 -18.72 5.93 -4.87
N VAL A 22 -18.95 7.25 -4.98
CA VAL A 22 -18.66 8.18 -3.89
C VAL A 22 -19.75 8.02 -2.83
N ALA A 23 -19.45 7.32 -1.75
CA ALA A 23 -20.42 7.04 -0.68
C ALA A 23 -20.54 8.19 0.32
N ALA A 24 -19.46 8.97 0.53
CA ALA A 24 -19.49 10.18 1.35
C ALA A 24 -18.38 11.16 0.94
N ARG A 25 -18.61 12.47 1.13
CA ARG A 25 -17.62 13.53 0.92
C ARG A 25 -17.85 14.66 1.93
N ASN A 26 -16.78 15.09 2.58
CA ASN A 26 -16.75 16.30 3.40
C ASN A 26 -15.35 16.94 3.32
N GLU A 27 -15.09 17.95 4.15
CA GLU A 27 -13.80 18.66 4.14
C GLU A 27 -12.63 17.82 4.66
N GLN A 28 -12.90 16.76 5.43
CA GLN A 28 -11.88 15.91 6.04
C GLN A 28 -11.53 14.70 5.17
N TYR A 29 -12.52 14.09 4.52
CA TYR A 29 -12.34 12.87 3.73
C TYR A 29 -13.33 12.73 2.57
N VAL A 30 -12.93 11.91 1.61
CA VAL A 30 -13.81 11.27 0.63
C VAL A 30 -13.81 9.77 0.88
N LEU A 31 -14.98 9.16 0.84
CA LEU A 31 -15.17 7.71 0.91
C LEU A 31 -15.63 7.20 -0.46
N LEU A 32 -14.82 6.35 -1.08
CA LEU A 32 -15.26 5.47 -2.16
C LEU A 32 -15.65 4.13 -1.58
N SER A 33 -16.79 3.61 -2.03
CA SER A 33 -17.23 2.25 -1.73
C SER A 33 -17.57 1.55 -3.03
N GLY A 34 -17.22 0.29 -3.14
CA GLY A 34 -17.54 -0.53 -4.31
C GLY A 34 -17.42 -2.01 -3.99
N LYS A 35 -17.71 -2.83 -4.98
CA LYS A 35 -17.44 -4.26 -4.95
C LYS A 35 -16.64 -4.64 -6.19
N THR A 36 -15.85 -5.71 -6.09
CA THR A 36 -15.19 -6.29 -7.27
C THR A 36 -16.25 -6.68 -8.31
N ARG A 37 -15.99 -6.42 -9.59
CA ARG A 37 -16.93 -6.75 -10.67
C ARG A 37 -17.11 -8.24 -10.85
N GLN A 38 -16.02 -8.97 -10.72
CA GLN A 38 -15.99 -10.42 -10.83
C GLN A 38 -15.44 -11.00 -9.53
N VAL A 39 -15.88 -12.20 -9.20
CA VAL A 39 -15.23 -13.02 -8.18
C VAL A 39 -14.09 -13.79 -8.83
N GLU A 40 -13.07 -14.12 -8.07
CA GLU A 40 -11.91 -14.84 -8.60
C GLU A 40 -12.30 -16.27 -9.02
N ASN A 41 -13.19 -16.90 -8.25
CA ASN A 41 -13.67 -18.24 -8.52
C ASN A 41 -15.07 -18.47 -7.95
N ASN A 42 -16.06 -18.70 -8.82
CA ASN A 42 -17.46 -18.90 -8.42
C ASN A 42 -17.72 -20.13 -7.52
N GLN A 43 -16.78 -21.08 -7.47
CA GLN A 43 -16.91 -22.27 -6.61
C GLN A 43 -16.48 -21.99 -5.17
N PHE A 44 -15.44 -21.17 -4.97
CA PHE A 44 -14.84 -20.92 -3.66
C PHE A 44 -15.15 -19.53 -3.11
N GLN A 45 -15.53 -18.59 -3.97
CA GLN A 45 -15.93 -17.25 -3.61
C GLN A 45 -17.33 -16.97 -4.19
N LEU A 46 -18.33 -17.04 -3.31
CA LEU A 46 -19.73 -16.87 -3.69
C LEU A 46 -20.13 -15.39 -3.84
N GLU A 47 -19.38 -14.48 -3.22
CA GLU A 47 -19.71 -13.05 -3.18
C GLU A 47 -18.55 -12.18 -3.67
N GLN A 48 -18.88 -11.10 -4.37
CA GLN A 48 -17.94 -10.05 -4.72
C GLN A 48 -17.36 -9.40 -3.47
N LEU A 49 -16.07 -9.07 -3.50
CA LEU A 49 -15.39 -8.48 -2.35
C LEU A 49 -15.72 -6.99 -2.26
N PRO A 50 -16.21 -6.50 -1.11
CA PRO A 50 -16.34 -5.07 -0.89
C PRO A 50 -14.97 -4.42 -0.78
N VAL A 51 -14.88 -3.17 -1.25
CA VAL A 51 -13.68 -2.33 -1.16
C VAL A 51 -14.10 -0.94 -0.70
N PHE A 52 -13.42 -0.44 0.34
CA PHE A 52 -13.63 0.89 0.91
C PHE A 52 -12.33 1.67 0.87
N VAL A 53 -12.38 2.87 0.30
CA VAL A 53 -11.23 3.78 0.18
C VAL A 53 -11.58 5.10 0.86
N TYR A 54 -10.88 5.41 1.95
CA TYR A 54 -10.91 6.74 2.56
C TYR A 54 -9.68 7.51 2.11
N TYR A 55 -9.86 8.73 1.58
CA TYR A 55 -8.73 9.57 1.21
C TYR A 55 -8.94 11.05 1.52
N THR A 56 -7.85 11.78 1.70
CA THR A 56 -7.87 13.23 1.96
C THR A 56 -8.31 13.98 0.69
N PRO A 57 -9.33 14.87 0.75
CA PRO A 57 -9.75 15.65 -0.41
C PRO A 57 -8.62 16.58 -0.86
N LEU A 58 -8.39 16.66 -2.18
CA LEU A 58 -7.41 17.58 -2.75
C LEU A 58 -7.97 19.02 -2.79
N PRO A 59 -7.14 20.05 -2.59
CA PRO A 59 -7.58 21.44 -2.67
C PRO A 59 -8.01 21.78 -4.10
N VAL A 60 -9.30 22.12 -4.26
CA VAL A 60 -9.92 22.46 -5.56
C VAL A 60 -9.41 23.79 -6.13
N ASN A 61 -8.96 24.69 -5.27
CA ASN A 61 -8.43 26.01 -5.66
C ASN A 61 -6.93 25.99 -5.96
N GLY A 62 -6.32 24.80 -5.98
CA GLY A 62 -4.88 24.63 -6.19
C GLY A 62 -4.05 24.71 -4.91
N PHE A 63 -2.75 24.54 -5.10
CA PHE A 63 -1.76 24.68 -4.04
C PHE A 63 -1.22 26.10 -4.02
N GLU A 64 -1.16 26.68 -2.82
CA GLU A 64 -0.84 28.10 -2.65
C GLU A 64 0.40 28.26 -1.77
N LEU A 65 1.34 29.08 -2.22
CA LEU A 65 2.53 29.48 -1.47
C LEU A 65 2.50 31.00 -1.28
N ASP A 66 2.54 31.43 -0.02
CA ASP A 66 2.50 32.84 0.32
C ASP A 66 3.83 33.53 0.00
N PRO A 67 3.86 34.86 -0.25
CA PRO A 67 5.08 35.55 -0.68
C PRO A 67 6.28 35.44 0.25
N GLN A 68 6.06 35.08 1.52
CA GLN A 68 7.10 34.95 2.56
C GLN A 68 7.57 33.50 2.72
N GLU A 69 6.85 32.53 2.16
CA GLU A 69 7.19 31.11 2.26
C GLU A 69 8.12 30.71 1.11
N THR A 70 9.15 29.94 1.44
CA THR A 70 10.06 29.34 0.44
C THR A 70 9.64 27.92 0.05
N SER A 71 8.87 27.25 0.91
CA SER A 71 8.35 25.91 0.69
C SER A 71 7.10 25.69 1.54
N ARG A 72 6.23 24.76 1.10
CA ARG A 72 5.06 24.29 1.84
C ARG A 72 4.85 22.81 1.54
N THR A 73 4.60 22.02 2.58
CA THR A 73 4.36 20.58 2.47
C THR A 73 2.88 20.28 2.65
N TYR A 74 2.32 19.50 1.73
CA TYR A 74 0.95 18.99 1.79
C TYR A 74 0.98 17.48 1.99
N LEU A 75 0.18 16.99 2.93
CA LEU A 75 0.14 15.57 3.29
C LEU A 75 -1.24 15.01 3.03
N PHE A 76 -1.28 13.92 2.27
CA PHE A 76 -2.50 13.25 1.85
C PHE A 76 -2.47 11.82 2.36
N VAL A 77 -3.53 11.45 3.05
CA VAL A 77 -3.71 10.11 3.60
C VAL A 77 -4.69 9.37 2.72
N THR A 78 -4.38 8.10 2.43
CA THR A 78 -5.30 7.15 1.80
C THR A 78 -5.29 5.87 2.62
N SER A 79 -6.47 5.32 2.90
CA SER A 79 -6.64 4.01 3.54
C SER A 79 -7.59 3.17 2.71
N ILE A 80 -7.25 1.89 2.54
CA ILE A 80 -7.99 0.93 1.73
C ILE A 80 -8.16 -0.34 2.55
N ASP A 81 -9.38 -0.85 2.67
CA ASP A 81 -9.68 -2.16 3.25
C ASP A 81 -10.95 -2.74 2.63
N SER A 82 -11.14 -4.04 2.76
CA SER A 82 -12.40 -4.71 2.46
C SER A 82 -13.46 -4.52 3.55
N GLU A 83 -13.09 -3.99 4.72
CA GLU A 83 -14.02 -3.63 5.79
C GLU A 83 -13.99 -2.13 6.10
N GLN A 84 -15.16 -1.50 6.01
CA GLN A 84 -15.30 -0.06 6.13
C GLN A 84 -14.76 0.49 7.45
N GLU A 85 -15.07 -0.16 8.57
CA GLU A 85 -14.63 0.31 9.89
C GLU A 85 -13.11 0.24 10.07
N ARG A 86 -12.43 -0.74 9.47
CA ARG A 86 -10.96 -0.82 9.49
C ARG A 86 -10.32 0.25 8.61
N ALA A 87 -10.85 0.47 7.41
CA ALA A 87 -10.40 1.55 6.53
C ALA A 87 -10.56 2.91 7.20
N LYS A 88 -11.73 3.15 7.81
CA LYS A 88 -12.02 4.38 8.55
C LYS A 88 -11.07 4.60 9.72
N ARG A 89 -10.91 3.60 10.60
CA ARG A 89 -10.01 3.68 11.77
C ARG A 89 -8.57 3.98 11.37
N SER A 90 -8.09 3.31 10.32
CA SER A 90 -6.74 3.52 9.80
C SER A 90 -6.57 4.92 9.20
N PHE A 91 -7.57 5.40 8.45
CA PHE A 91 -7.60 6.76 7.94
C PHE A 91 -7.60 7.82 9.04
N GLU A 92 -8.42 7.65 10.08
CA GLU A 92 -8.50 8.59 11.20
C GLU A 92 -7.18 8.63 11.98
N TYR A 93 -6.58 7.47 12.27
CA TYR A 93 -5.27 7.39 12.91
C TYR A 93 -4.20 8.12 12.08
N ALA A 94 -4.08 7.77 10.80
CA ALA A 94 -3.10 8.39 9.93
C ALA A 94 -3.36 9.88 9.70
N SER A 95 -4.62 10.32 9.64
CA SER A 95 -4.97 11.74 9.49
C SER A 95 -4.61 12.56 10.72
N ASN A 96 -4.76 12.00 11.92
CA ASN A 96 -4.37 12.66 13.17
C ASN A 96 -2.85 12.74 13.31
N GLU A 97 -2.14 11.68 12.91
CA GLU A 97 -0.68 11.60 13.01
C GLU A 97 0.06 12.16 11.79
N ARG A 98 -0.64 12.64 10.75
CA ARG A 98 0.02 13.01 9.48
C ARG A 98 1.06 14.12 9.64
N HIS A 99 0.91 15.01 10.62
CA HIS A 99 1.86 16.10 10.87
C HIS A 99 2.91 15.76 11.92
N SER A 100 2.84 14.57 12.53
CA SER A 100 3.86 14.05 13.43
C SER A 100 4.80 13.12 12.65
N ASP A 101 6.01 12.91 13.18
CA ASP A 101 6.93 11.90 12.65
C ASP A 101 6.54 10.47 13.07
N GLN A 102 5.39 10.28 13.72
CA GLN A 102 5.04 9.01 14.35
C GLN A 102 4.79 7.90 13.32
N ILE A 103 4.09 8.19 12.23
CA ILE A 103 3.83 7.18 11.17
C ILE A 103 5.15 6.74 10.55
N TRP A 104 6.01 7.69 10.20
CA TRP A 104 7.31 7.43 9.58
C TRP A 104 8.24 6.67 10.53
N SER A 105 8.41 7.16 11.76
CA SER A 105 9.29 6.51 12.75
C SER A 105 8.80 5.10 13.11
N SER A 106 7.48 4.89 13.24
CA SER A 106 6.91 3.56 13.45
C SER A 106 7.18 2.64 12.27
N HIS A 107 7.08 3.13 11.03
CA HIS A 107 7.38 2.36 9.83
C HIS A 107 8.87 1.95 9.78
N VAL A 108 9.78 2.89 10.02
CA VAL A 108 11.22 2.63 10.05
C VAL A 108 11.59 1.64 11.16
N SER A 109 10.99 1.79 12.35
CA SER A 109 11.23 0.86 13.46
C SER A 109 10.83 -0.57 13.10
N LEU A 110 9.64 -0.77 12.52
CA LEU A 110 9.19 -2.10 12.11
C LEU A 110 10.10 -2.71 11.02
N TRP A 111 10.58 -1.90 10.07
CA TRP A 111 11.56 -2.38 9.09
C TRP A 111 12.92 -2.71 9.71
N ASN A 112 13.38 -1.93 10.69
CA ASN A 112 14.60 -2.27 11.42
C ASN A 112 14.45 -3.61 12.15
N ASP A 113 13.29 -3.89 12.75
CA ASP A 113 13.01 -5.19 13.36
C ASP A 113 13.10 -6.32 12.33
N VAL A 114 12.50 -6.15 11.15
CA VAL A 114 12.62 -7.09 10.03
C VAL A 114 14.10 -7.34 9.69
N TRP A 115 14.89 -6.30 9.44
CA TRP A 115 16.32 -6.43 9.07
C TRP A 115 17.22 -6.93 10.19
N SER A 116 16.82 -6.77 11.45
CA SER A 116 17.55 -7.31 12.61
C SER A 116 17.35 -8.81 12.77
N ASN A 117 16.18 -9.33 12.37
CA ASN A 117 15.87 -10.76 12.44
C ASN A 117 16.54 -11.56 11.32
N GLY A 118 16.74 -10.97 10.14
CA GLY A 118 17.38 -11.66 9.03
C GLY A 118 17.85 -10.73 7.92
N ARG A 119 19.14 -10.80 7.58
CA ARG A 119 19.73 -10.12 6.41
C ARG A 119 20.98 -10.82 5.94
N VAL A 120 21.39 -10.50 4.72
CA VAL A 120 22.63 -10.96 4.10
C VAL A 120 23.58 -9.78 3.95
N GLU A 121 24.83 -9.95 4.41
CA GLU A 121 25.89 -8.95 4.36
C GLU A 121 27.00 -9.44 3.44
N ILE A 122 27.34 -8.64 2.42
CA ILE A 122 28.38 -8.89 1.42
C ILE A 122 29.48 -7.86 1.63
N VAL A 123 30.73 -8.35 1.78
CA VAL A 123 31.89 -7.49 1.98
C VAL A 123 32.65 -7.35 0.66
N GLY A 124 32.93 -6.11 0.26
CA GLY A 124 33.77 -5.81 -0.91
C GLY A 124 33.02 -5.71 -2.24
N ASP A 125 31.69 -5.84 -2.25
CA ASP A 125 30.85 -5.65 -3.43
C ASP A 125 29.53 -4.94 -3.05
N ASP A 126 29.58 -3.61 -3.08
CA ASP A 126 28.41 -2.76 -2.75
C ASP A 126 27.29 -2.90 -3.78
N GLU A 127 27.60 -3.28 -5.03
CA GLU A 127 26.59 -3.48 -6.06
C GLU A 127 25.77 -4.74 -5.78
N LEU A 128 26.45 -5.85 -5.50
CA LEU A 128 25.79 -7.09 -5.10
C LEU A 128 25.00 -6.92 -3.80
N GLN A 129 25.53 -6.20 -2.81
CA GLN A 129 24.80 -5.89 -1.58
C GLN A 129 23.48 -5.15 -1.86
N ARG A 130 23.49 -4.14 -2.74
CA ARG A 130 22.27 -3.40 -3.11
C ARG A 130 21.26 -4.29 -3.81
N GLN A 131 21.71 -5.16 -4.72
CA GLN A 131 20.83 -6.08 -5.44
C GLN A 131 20.15 -7.08 -4.49
N ILE A 132 20.91 -7.65 -3.54
CA ILE A 132 20.36 -8.57 -2.53
C ILE A 132 19.36 -7.85 -1.61
N ASN A 133 19.71 -6.66 -1.11
CA ASN A 133 18.80 -5.88 -0.28
C ASN A 133 17.51 -5.54 -1.01
N SER A 134 17.59 -5.19 -2.30
CA SER A 134 16.43 -4.92 -3.12
C SER A 134 15.55 -6.16 -3.30
N ALA A 135 16.15 -7.32 -3.59
CA ALA A 135 15.41 -8.58 -3.72
C ALA A 135 14.69 -8.96 -2.41
N PHE A 136 15.38 -8.87 -1.28
CA PHE A 136 14.78 -9.12 0.04
C PHE A 136 13.67 -8.12 0.35
N TYR A 137 13.89 -6.84 0.09
CA TYR A 137 12.88 -5.81 0.31
C TYR A 137 11.58 -6.11 -0.45
N TYR A 138 11.66 -6.50 -1.73
CA TYR A 138 10.47 -6.82 -2.52
C TYR A 138 9.74 -8.07 -2.01
N ILE A 139 10.47 -9.14 -1.67
CA ILE A 139 9.85 -10.36 -1.14
C ILE A 139 9.18 -10.07 0.21
N LEU A 140 9.91 -9.45 1.15
CA LEU A 140 9.43 -9.17 2.50
C LEU A 140 8.26 -8.17 2.51
N SER A 141 8.26 -7.19 1.61
CA SER A 141 7.13 -6.26 1.45
C SER A 141 5.85 -6.93 0.96
N SER A 142 5.98 -8.10 0.33
CA SER A 142 4.85 -8.85 -0.25
C SER A 142 4.31 -9.93 0.69
N LEU A 143 5.02 -10.19 1.79
CA LEU A 143 4.61 -11.13 2.83
C LEU A 143 3.73 -10.43 3.89
N PRO A 144 2.90 -11.20 4.61
CA PRO A 144 2.21 -10.67 5.79
C PRO A 144 3.24 -10.08 6.78
N PRO A 145 2.94 -8.92 7.39
CA PRO A 145 3.86 -8.31 8.33
C PRO A 145 4.03 -9.19 9.57
N LEU A 146 5.18 -9.16 10.23
CA LEU A 146 5.40 -9.93 11.48
C LEU A 146 4.52 -9.46 12.64
N SER A 147 4.09 -8.19 12.61
CA SER A 147 3.24 -7.57 13.61
C SER A 147 2.23 -6.66 12.91
N THR A 148 0.98 -6.75 13.33
CA THR A 148 -0.13 -5.96 12.80
C THR A 148 -1.10 -5.61 13.91
N ARG A 149 -1.75 -4.46 13.78
CA ARG A 149 -2.82 -4.02 14.70
C ARG A 149 -4.18 -4.66 14.38
N SER A 150 -4.28 -5.33 13.24
CA SER A 150 -5.48 -6.02 12.75
C SER A 150 -5.20 -7.51 12.63
N GLU A 151 -6.23 -8.34 12.73
CA GLU A 151 -6.10 -9.78 12.51
C GLU A 151 -5.46 -10.10 11.15
N HIS A 152 -4.59 -11.12 11.13
CA HIS A 152 -4.03 -11.62 9.89
C HIS A 152 -5.16 -12.21 9.04
N LYS A 153 -5.29 -11.70 7.82
CA LYS A 153 -6.08 -12.38 6.80
C LYS A 153 -5.32 -13.62 6.35
N GLN A 154 -6.07 -14.60 5.84
CA GLN A 154 -5.47 -15.77 5.23
C GLN A 154 -4.50 -15.35 4.12
N PHE A 155 -3.28 -15.89 4.18
CA PHE A 155 -2.27 -15.70 3.16
C PHE A 155 -2.39 -16.81 2.12
N TYR A 156 -2.48 -16.43 0.85
CA TYR A 156 -2.72 -17.34 -0.28
C TYR A 156 -1.47 -17.59 -1.14
N GLY A 157 -0.30 -17.12 -0.69
CA GLY A 157 0.97 -17.21 -1.42
C GLY A 157 1.30 -15.94 -2.21
N LEU A 158 2.33 -16.02 -3.04
CA LEU A 158 2.86 -14.90 -3.84
C LEU A 158 2.84 -15.21 -5.34
N SER A 159 2.61 -14.17 -6.15
CA SER A 159 2.98 -14.21 -7.56
C SER A 159 4.50 -14.23 -7.73
N PRO A 160 5.05 -14.92 -8.76
CA PRO A 160 6.48 -14.91 -9.05
C PRO A 160 7.07 -13.50 -9.29
N GLY A 161 6.29 -12.56 -9.83
CA GLY A 161 6.75 -11.18 -10.07
C GLY A 161 6.54 -10.27 -8.86
N SER A 162 5.43 -10.44 -8.15
CA SER A 162 5.04 -9.68 -6.97
C SER A 162 5.25 -8.16 -7.13
N LEU A 163 5.54 -7.44 -6.05
CA LEU A 163 5.81 -6.01 -6.09
C LEU A 163 7.01 -5.60 -6.98
N SER A 164 7.88 -6.54 -7.39
CA SER A 164 9.03 -6.25 -8.24
C SER A 164 8.66 -5.99 -9.71
N ARG A 165 7.49 -6.46 -10.16
CA ARG A 165 6.93 -6.23 -11.50
C ARG A 165 5.56 -5.53 -11.49
N GLY A 166 5.06 -5.13 -10.32
CA GLY A 166 3.81 -4.41 -10.19
C GLY A 166 3.82 -3.06 -10.92
N GLY A 167 2.74 -2.72 -11.64
CA GLY A 167 2.54 -1.40 -12.25
C GLY A 167 2.11 -1.41 -13.71
N LEU A 168 2.23 -2.55 -14.40
CA LEU A 168 1.69 -2.75 -15.75
C LEU A 168 0.59 -3.82 -15.69
N VAL A 169 -0.59 -3.48 -16.18
CA VAL A 169 -1.78 -4.36 -16.15
C VAL A 169 -1.45 -5.66 -16.88
N GLY A 170 -1.60 -6.79 -16.19
CA GLY A 170 -1.37 -8.13 -16.75
C GLY A 170 0.10 -8.60 -16.74
N GLU A 171 1.06 -7.83 -16.20
CA GLU A 171 2.48 -8.20 -16.24
C GLU A 171 3.03 -8.89 -14.98
N ASP A 172 2.20 -9.06 -13.95
CA ASP A 172 2.55 -9.78 -12.73
C ASP A 172 1.62 -10.98 -12.49
N TYR A 173 1.36 -11.78 -13.52
CA TYR A 173 0.54 -13.01 -13.45
C TYR A 173 -0.82 -12.82 -12.75
N ALA A 174 -1.40 -11.61 -12.85
CA ALA A 174 -2.61 -11.19 -12.13
C ALA A 174 -2.57 -11.37 -10.59
N GLY A 175 -1.37 -11.48 -10.00
CA GLY A 175 -1.22 -11.74 -8.57
C GLY A 175 -1.48 -13.20 -8.16
N HIS A 176 -1.67 -14.12 -9.10
CA HIS A 176 -1.90 -15.53 -8.81
C HIS A 176 -0.67 -16.19 -8.19
N SER A 177 -0.90 -17.06 -7.22
CA SER A 177 0.16 -17.88 -6.63
C SER A 177 0.45 -19.12 -7.48
N PHE A 178 1.73 -19.48 -7.54
CA PHE A 178 2.26 -20.62 -8.30
C PHE A 178 3.24 -21.41 -7.42
N TRP A 179 3.68 -22.56 -7.94
CA TRP A 179 4.73 -23.41 -7.36
C TRP A 179 6.01 -22.66 -6.97
N ASP A 180 6.26 -21.48 -7.54
CA ASP A 180 7.33 -20.57 -7.16
C ASP A 180 7.29 -20.14 -5.69
N THR A 181 6.09 -19.98 -5.10
CA THR A 181 5.95 -19.61 -3.68
C THR A 181 6.64 -20.65 -2.81
N GLU A 182 6.29 -21.94 -2.97
CA GLU A 182 6.84 -23.01 -2.13
C GLU A 182 8.24 -23.47 -2.57
N THR A 183 8.56 -23.36 -3.85
CA THR A 183 9.81 -23.89 -4.42
C THR A 183 10.98 -22.91 -4.34
N TRP A 184 10.75 -21.64 -4.66
CA TRP A 184 11.81 -20.65 -4.84
C TRP A 184 11.83 -19.58 -3.74
N ILE A 185 10.66 -19.18 -3.23
CA ILE A 185 10.56 -18.09 -2.25
C ILE A 185 10.61 -18.61 -0.81
N TYR A 186 9.70 -19.53 -0.46
CA TYR A 186 9.52 -20.03 0.90
C TYR A 186 10.81 -20.58 1.54
N PRO A 187 11.64 -21.40 0.87
CA PRO A 187 12.85 -21.94 1.49
C PRO A 187 13.85 -20.85 1.90
N SER A 188 13.95 -19.79 1.10
CA SER A 188 14.85 -18.66 1.36
C SER A 188 14.38 -17.84 2.55
N ILE A 189 13.06 -17.65 2.71
CA ILE A 189 12.47 -16.86 3.79
C ILE A 189 12.41 -17.64 5.11
N LEU A 190 12.10 -18.93 5.05
CA LEU A 190 11.99 -19.80 6.23
C LEU A 190 13.27 -19.81 7.08
N LEU A 191 14.44 -19.64 6.44
CA LEU A 191 15.73 -19.57 7.13
C LEU A 191 15.83 -18.37 8.08
N PHE A 192 15.14 -17.27 7.76
CA PHE A 192 15.18 -16.01 8.51
C PHE A 192 13.94 -15.77 9.36
N TYR A 193 12.77 -16.24 8.91
CA TYR A 193 11.47 -16.00 9.53
C TYR A 193 10.65 -17.31 9.60
N PRO A 194 10.89 -18.16 10.62
CA PRO A 194 10.21 -19.44 10.77
C PRO A 194 8.77 -19.35 11.32
#